data_AF-A0A172UVP3-F1
#
_entry.id   AF-A0A172UVP3-F1
#
_cell.length_a   1.000
_cell.length_b   1.000
_cell.length_c   1.000
_cell.angle_alpha   90.00
_cell.angle_beta   90.00
_cell.angle_gamma   90.00
#
_symmetry.space_group_name_H-M   'P 1'
#
loop_
_entity.id
_entity.type
_entity.pdbx_description
1 polymer ?
#
loop_
_entity_poly.entity_id
_entity_poly.type
_entity_poly.pdbx_seq_one_letter_code
_entity_poly.pdbx_strand_id
1 'polypeptide(L)'
;MRNGARITITCYARGTVFDGGPYDMSTDLWNRLADGGYVTDAMLDTGSDDPVVPPCATESMRPAQPRAAGRTVGSNPGEEGSALWGALEKWYFASGKRSYPAVDGAPRDLASSARAAGWTVVREPRDRAVVVIPPGVLDAPGTGHVAWVDATSSRPDGTYLRITEMAAPDTAPHIWSGRTVRALPELSYILLP
;
A
#
# COMPACT_ATOMS: atom_id res chain seq x y z
N MET A 1 18.40 -3.87 -29.72
CA MET A 1 17.24 -4.27 -30.55
C MET A 1 17.38 -3.60 -31.91
N ARG A 2 16.99 -4.25 -33.01
CA ARG A 2 16.94 -3.60 -34.34
C ARG A 2 15.64 -2.80 -34.45
N ASN A 3 15.66 -1.64 -35.09
CA ASN A 3 14.43 -0.89 -35.42
C ASN A 3 13.46 -1.81 -36.19
N GLY A 4 12.21 -1.89 -35.74
CA GLY A 4 11.16 -2.74 -36.34
C GLY A 4 11.00 -4.15 -35.74
N ALA A 5 11.70 -4.48 -34.65
CA ALA A 5 11.51 -5.76 -33.96
C ALA A 5 10.15 -5.80 -33.23
N ARG A 6 9.38 -6.87 -33.42
CA ARG A 6 8.16 -7.13 -32.63
C ARG A 6 8.55 -7.72 -31.28
N ILE A 7 8.02 -7.13 -30.22
CA ILE A 7 8.20 -7.59 -28.84
C ILE A 7 6.86 -8.01 -28.25
N THR A 8 6.89 -8.93 -27.29
CA THR A 8 5.71 -9.27 -26.50
C THR A 8 5.78 -8.54 -25.18
N ILE A 9 4.82 -7.64 -24.97
CA ILE A 9 4.62 -6.96 -23.69
C ILE A 9 3.75 -7.87 -22.82
N THR A 10 4.21 -8.16 -21.61
CA THR A 10 3.51 -9.02 -20.65
C THR A 10 2.65 -8.22 -19.69
N CYS A 11 3.13 -7.05 -19.27
CA CYS A 11 2.46 -6.15 -18.34
C CYS A 11 3.15 -4.77 -18.31
N TYR A 12 2.53 -3.76 -17.70
CA TYR A 12 3.14 -2.42 -17.51
C TYR A 12 3.40 -2.05 -16.05
N ALA A 13 4.40 -1.23 -15.77
CA ALA A 13 4.65 -0.65 -14.45
C ALA A 13 4.78 0.88 -14.58
N ARG A 14 4.53 1.61 -13.48
CA ARG A 14 4.89 3.02 -13.39
C ARG A 14 6.22 3.17 -12.65
N GLY A 15 7.11 3.99 -13.17
CA GLY A 15 8.50 4.11 -12.68
C GLY A 15 9.05 5.52 -12.86
N THR A 16 10.36 5.62 -13.04
CA THR A 16 11.03 6.90 -13.32
C THR A 16 10.48 7.49 -14.61
N VAL A 17 10.19 8.79 -14.61
CA VAL A 17 9.81 9.52 -15.84
C VAL A 17 10.98 9.49 -16.82
N PHE A 18 10.69 9.02 -18.04
CA PHE A 18 11.58 9.06 -19.18
C PHE A 18 11.11 10.14 -20.15
N ASP A 19 12.05 10.91 -20.67
CA ASP A 19 11.80 12.00 -21.62
C ASP A 19 12.62 11.77 -22.88
N GLY A 20 11.95 11.73 -24.04
CA GLY A 20 12.56 11.56 -25.37
C GLY A 20 12.03 10.34 -26.13
N GLY A 21 12.91 9.67 -26.89
CA GLY A 21 12.55 8.54 -27.74
C GLY A 21 12.03 8.93 -29.14
N PRO A 22 11.70 7.96 -30.00
CA PRO A 22 11.30 8.21 -31.39
C PRO A 22 10.04 9.06 -31.57
N TYR A 23 9.20 9.14 -30.54
CA TYR A 23 7.92 9.86 -30.55
C TYR A 23 7.95 11.17 -29.75
N ASP A 24 9.13 11.58 -29.25
CA ASP A 24 9.35 12.82 -28.47
C ASP A 24 8.33 12.99 -27.34
N MET A 25 8.21 11.95 -26.49
CA MET A 25 7.23 11.91 -25.42
C MET A 25 7.86 11.77 -24.03
N SER A 26 7.12 12.25 -23.03
CA SER A 26 7.47 12.13 -21.62
C SER A 26 6.49 11.17 -20.95
N THR A 27 7.00 10.09 -20.34
CA THR A 27 6.15 9.05 -19.75
C THR A 27 6.80 8.39 -18.54
N ASP A 28 5.97 8.00 -17.56
CA ASP A 28 6.37 7.15 -16.44
C ASP A 28 6.00 5.67 -16.68
N LEU A 29 5.51 5.32 -17.88
CA LEU A 29 5.08 3.98 -18.25
C LEU A 29 6.25 3.10 -18.72
N TRP A 30 6.40 1.94 -18.09
CA TRP A 30 7.42 0.95 -18.39
C TRP A 30 6.78 -0.40 -18.72
N ASN A 31 7.01 -0.90 -19.94
CA ASN A 31 6.46 -2.15 -20.44
C ASN A 31 7.43 -3.31 -20.17
N ARG A 32 6.96 -4.34 -19.46
CA ARG A 32 7.75 -5.55 -19.17
C ARG A 32 7.69 -6.52 -20.33
N LEU A 33 8.86 -6.89 -20.82
CA LEU A 33 9.04 -7.87 -21.88
C LEU A 33 8.88 -9.30 -21.35
N ALA A 34 8.59 -10.24 -22.25
CA ALA A 34 8.46 -11.66 -21.91
C ALA A 34 9.75 -12.28 -21.31
N ASP A 35 10.91 -11.75 -21.67
CA ASP A 35 12.22 -12.16 -21.13
C ASP A 35 12.57 -11.49 -19.79
N GLY A 36 11.69 -10.62 -19.28
CA GLY A 36 11.75 -10.04 -17.94
C GLY A 36 12.37 -8.65 -17.84
N GLY A 37 12.91 -8.09 -18.92
CA GLY A 37 13.37 -6.70 -18.97
C GLY A 37 12.23 -5.69 -19.07
N TYR A 38 12.54 -4.39 -18.93
CA TYR A 38 11.59 -3.29 -19.13
C TYR A 38 12.04 -2.38 -20.28
N VAL A 39 11.06 -1.86 -21.01
CA VAL A 39 11.25 -0.83 -22.04
C VAL A 39 10.24 0.29 -21.78
N THR A 40 10.69 1.53 -21.79
CA THR A 40 9.80 2.69 -21.66
C THR A 40 8.80 2.72 -22.82
N ASP A 41 7.57 3.12 -22.54
CA ASP A 41 6.51 3.25 -23.54
C ASP A 41 6.90 4.21 -24.68
N ALA A 42 7.71 5.23 -24.36
CA ALA A 42 8.26 6.19 -25.32
C ALA A 42 9.13 5.58 -26.45
N MET A 43 9.51 4.30 -26.33
CA MET A 43 10.34 3.59 -27.30
C MET A 43 9.54 2.56 -28.12
N LEU A 44 8.23 2.44 -27.89
CA LEU A 44 7.38 1.40 -28.46
C LEU A 44 6.23 1.99 -29.28
N ASP A 45 5.94 1.37 -30.42
CA ASP A 45 4.69 1.61 -31.15
C ASP A 45 3.62 0.62 -30.66
N THR A 46 2.84 1.03 -29.67
CA THR A 46 1.71 0.25 -29.12
C THR A 46 0.38 0.63 -29.78
N GLY A 47 0.34 1.74 -30.53
CA GLY A 47 -0.87 2.36 -31.05
C GLY A 47 -1.71 3.12 -30.01
N SER A 48 -1.20 3.33 -28.79
CA SER A 48 -1.90 4.06 -27.71
C SER A 48 -0.91 4.70 -26.73
N ASP A 49 -1.21 5.92 -26.27
CA ASP A 49 -0.49 6.57 -25.17
C ASP A 49 -0.94 6.07 -23.78
N ASP A 50 -1.97 5.21 -23.75
CA ASP A 50 -2.46 4.51 -22.56
C ASP A 50 -1.93 3.06 -22.53
N PRO A 51 -1.85 2.41 -21.34
CA PRO A 51 -1.39 1.03 -21.26
C PRO A 51 -2.28 0.04 -22.03
N VAL A 52 -1.68 -0.69 -22.97
CA VAL A 52 -2.36 -1.70 -23.82
C VAL A 52 -2.36 -3.12 -23.21
N VAL A 53 -1.74 -3.28 -22.05
CA VAL A 53 -1.65 -4.53 -21.28
C VAL A 53 -2.06 -4.26 -19.82
N PRO A 54 -2.40 -5.29 -19.03
CA PRO A 54 -2.60 -5.11 -17.60
C PRO A 54 -1.31 -4.67 -16.89
N PRO A 55 -1.39 -4.04 -15.70
CA PRO A 55 -0.19 -3.69 -14.96
C PRO A 55 0.55 -4.93 -14.45
N CYS A 56 1.84 -4.80 -14.18
CA CYS A 56 2.68 -5.90 -13.75
C CYS A 56 2.27 -6.36 -12.37
N ALA A 57 2.27 -7.68 -12.21
CA ALA A 57 2.31 -8.30 -10.91
C ALA A 57 3.65 -7.97 -10.25
N THR A 58 3.80 -6.74 -9.75
CA THR A 58 4.35 -6.58 -8.41
C THR A 58 3.41 -7.37 -7.49
N GLU A 59 3.84 -7.82 -6.32
CA GLU A 59 2.96 -8.56 -5.39
C GLU A 59 1.61 -7.84 -5.09
N SER A 60 1.49 -6.57 -5.49
CA SER A 60 0.31 -5.70 -5.54
C SER A 60 -0.79 -6.05 -6.57
N MET A 61 -0.65 -7.07 -7.41
CA MET A 61 -1.60 -7.35 -8.51
C MET A 61 -2.00 -8.82 -8.71
N ARG A 62 -1.87 -9.65 -7.67
CA ARG A 62 -2.86 -10.73 -7.53
C ARG A 62 -4.23 -10.03 -7.45
N PRO A 63 -5.29 -10.48 -8.16
CA PRO A 63 -6.64 -10.01 -7.86
C PRO A 63 -6.80 -10.17 -6.35
N ALA A 64 -6.83 -9.05 -5.62
CA ALA A 64 -7.13 -9.12 -4.21
C ALA A 64 -8.47 -9.85 -4.15
N GLN A 65 -8.53 -10.98 -3.45
CA GLN A 65 -9.82 -11.60 -3.18
C GLN A 65 -10.75 -10.48 -2.72
N PRO A 66 -11.99 -10.39 -3.25
CA PRO A 66 -12.86 -9.26 -2.99
C PRO A 66 -12.88 -8.97 -1.48
N ARG A 67 -12.28 -7.83 -1.10
CA ARG A 67 -12.18 -7.39 0.29
C ARG A 67 -13.51 -6.73 0.59
N ALA A 68 -14.21 -7.23 1.60
CA ALA A 68 -15.45 -6.60 2.06
C ALA A 68 -15.15 -5.13 2.43
N ALA A 69 -15.80 -4.21 1.72
CA ALA A 69 -15.81 -2.80 2.05
C ALA A 69 -16.80 -2.60 3.20
N GLY A 70 -16.27 -2.24 4.37
CA GLY A 70 -17.09 -1.98 5.55
C GLY A 70 -17.76 -0.61 5.49
N ARG A 71 -18.47 -0.28 6.57
CA ARG A 71 -19.06 1.06 6.78
C ARG A 71 -17.97 2.12 6.83
N THR A 72 -18.27 3.30 6.31
CA THR A 72 -17.35 4.43 6.22
C THR A 72 -17.90 5.67 6.94
N VAL A 73 -17.01 6.61 7.25
CA VAL A 73 -17.34 7.94 7.79
C VAL A 73 -16.64 9.03 6.98
N GLY A 74 -17.20 10.25 7.02
CA GLY A 74 -16.73 11.40 6.23
C GLY A 74 -15.56 12.19 6.84
N SER A 75 -15.27 11.97 8.12
CA SER A 75 -14.17 12.63 8.84
C SER A 75 -13.29 11.59 9.53
N ASN A 76 -12.02 11.93 9.75
CA ASN A 76 -11.09 11.03 10.42
C ASN A 76 -11.54 10.78 11.88
N PRO A 77 -11.82 9.54 12.28
CA PRO A 77 -12.27 9.23 13.63
C PRO A 77 -11.15 9.22 14.67
N GLY A 78 -9.87 9.31 14.25
CA GLY A 78 -8.74 9.46 15.17
C GLY A 78 -8.61 10.87 15.72
N GLU A 79 -7.99 11.00 16.90
CA GLU A 79 -7.58 12.30 17.43
C GLU A 79 -6.39 12.85 16.62
N GLU A 80 -6.47 14.09 16.16
CA GLU A 80 -5.40 14.71 15.37
C GLU A 80 -4.05 14.61 16.08
N GLY A 81 -3.00 14.22 15.35
CA GLY A 81 -1.68 14.01 15.94
C GLY A 81 -1.44 12.62 16.52
N SER A 82 -2.47 11.77 16.63
CA SER A 82 -2.34 10.39 17.11
C SER A 82 -1.95 9.39 16.01
N ALA A 83 -1.50 8.21 16.44
CA ALA A 83 -1.22 7.08 15.56
C ALA A 83 -2.43 6.66 14.72
N LEU A 84 -3.62 6.63 15.34
CA LEU A 84 -4.86 6.30 14.66
C LEU A 84 -5.17 7.31 13.57
N TRP A 85 -5.12 8.60 13.90
CA TRP A 85 -5.36 9.65 12.93
C TRP A 85 -4.38 9.56 11.75
N GLY A 86 -3.08 9.39 12.01
CA GLY A 86 -2.08 9.26 10.95
C GLY A 86 -2.29 8.04 10.05
N ALA A 87 -2.60 6.87 10.63
CA ALA A 87 -2.90 5.67 9.86
C ALA A 87 -4.15 5.84 8.97
N LEU A 88 -5.17 6.54 9.48
CA LEU A 88 -6.42 6.79 8.76
C LEU A 88 -6.32 7.91 7.73
N GLU A 89 -5.45 8.91 7.90
CA GLU A 89 -5.10 9.85 6.82
C GLU A 89 -4.49 9.10 5.64
N LYS A 90 -3.53 8.20 5.92
CA LYS A 90 -2.93 7.36 4.88
C LYS A 90 -3.96 6.48 4.17
N TRP A 91 -4.92 5.92 4.91
CA TRP A 91 -6.07 5.22 4.32
C TRP A 91 -6.88 6.13 3.39
N TYR A 92 -7.23 7.34 3.83
CA TYR A 92 -8.00 8.29 3.03
C TYR A 92 -7.28 8.60 1.72
N PHE A 93 -5.99 8.94 1.75
CA PHE A 93 -5.21 9.16 0.53
C PHE A 93 -5.14 7.91 -0.36
N ALA A 94 -4.86 6.74 0.21
CA ALA A 94 -4.74 5.48 -0.55
C ALA A 94 -6.06 4.99 -1.15
N SER A 95 -7.20 5.39 -0.58
CA SER A 95 -8.54 5.18 -1.11
C SER A 95 -8.93 6.14 -2.25
N GLY A 96 -8.05 7.09 -2.60
CA GLY A 96 -8.36 8.16 -3.55
C GLY A 96 -9.17 9.30 -2.94
N LYS A 97 -8.91 9.61 -1.65
CA LYS A 97 -9.58 10.68 -0.89
C LYS A 97 -11.10 10.52 -0.82
N ARG A 98 -11.56 9.28 -0.60
CA ARG A 98 -13.00 8.97 -0.62
C ARG A 98 -13.63 8.97 0.77
N SER A 99 -13.02 8.27 1.72
CA SER A 99 -13.61 8.07 3.05
C SER A 99 -12.63 7.46 4.05
N TYR A 100 -13.02 7.46 5.32
CA TYR A 100 -12.36 6.74 6.40
C TYR A 100 -13.18 5.49 6.78
N PRO A 101 -12.54 4.42 7.28
CA PRO A 101 -13.29 3.30 7.85
C PRO A 101 -14.03 3.75 9.11
N ALA A 102 -15.28 3.31 9.29
CA ALA A 102 -16.08 3.60 10.48
C ALA A 102 -15.60 2.76 11.68
N VAL A 103 -14.50 3.19 12.29
CA VAL A 103 -13.83 2.50 13.40
C VAL A 103 -13.78 3.40 14.64
N ASP A 104 -13.68 2.77 15.80
CA ASP A 104 -13.68 3.41 17.11
C ASP A 104 -12.74 2.68 18.10
N GLY A 105 -12.54 3.30 19.26
CA GLY A 105 -11.75 2.74 20.36
C GLY A 105 -10.24 2.99 20.24
N ALA A 106 -9.49 2.37 21.17
CA ALA A 106 -8.04 2.44 21.18
C ALA A 106 -7.43 1.60 20.04
N PRO A 107 -6.18 1.88 19.62
CA PRO A 107 -5.50 1.12 18.56
C PRO A 107 -5.59 -0.41 18.72
N ARG A 108 -5.43 -0.93 19.94
CA ARG A 108 -5.54 -2.37 20.25
C ARG A 108 -6.90 -3.00 19.92
N ASP A 109 -7.97 -2.20 19.97
CA ASP A 109 -9.36 -2.64 19.76
C ASP A 109 -9.79 -2.50 18.29
N LEU A 110 -8.99 -1.81 17.48
CA LEU A 110 -9.34 -1.40 16.12
C LEU A 110 -9.62 -2.58 15.18
N ALA A 111 -8.92 -3.71 15.36
CA ALA A 111 -9.17 -4.92 14.57
C ALA A 111 -10.57 -5.50 14.83
N SER A 112 -11.08 -5.41 16.06
CA SER A 112 -12.43 -5.86 16.43
C SER A 112 -13.48 -4.87 15.93
N SER A 113 -13.24 -3.57 16.12
CA SER A 113 -14.09 -2.49 15.63
C SER A 113 -14.26 -2.56 14.10
N ALA A 114 -13.16 -2.72 13.36
CA ALA A 114 -13.18 -2.83 11.90
C ALA A 114 -13.99 -4.05 11.41
N ARG A 115 -13.86 -5.22 12.07
CA ARG A 115 -14.70 -6.39 11.76
C ARG A 115 -16.18 -6.11 12.01
N ALA A 116 -16.53 -5.47 13.12
CA ALA A 116 -17.91 -5.09 13.42
C ALA A 116 -18.45 -4.04 12.42
N ALA A 117 -17.58 -3.24 11.82
CA ALA A 117 -17.92 -2.34 10.73
C ALA A 117 -17.99 -3.04 9.35
N GLY A 118 -17.63 -4.31 9.24
CA GLY A 118 -17.71 -5.10 8.00
C GLY A 118 -16.44 -5.12 7.17
N TRP A 119 -15.32 -4.61 7.70
CA TRP A 119 -14.03 -4.62 7.00
C TRP A 119 -13.36 -5.99 7.06
N THR A 120 -12.62 -6.31 6.00
CA THR A 120 -11.77 -7.50 5.99
C THR A 120 -10.55 -7.28 6.89
N VAL A 121 -10.39 -8.16 7.89
CA VAL A 121 -9.25 -8.13 8.81
C VAL A 121 -8.57 -9.50 8.83
N VAL A 122 -7.29 -9.51 8.48
CA VAL A 122 -6.48 -10.73 8.32
C VAL A 122 -5.28 -10.74 9.27
N ARG A 123 -4.60 -11.89 9.36
CA ARG A 123 -3.36 -12.06 10.14
C ARG A 123 -2.13 -12.14 9.26
N GLU A 124 -2.31 -12.41 7.98
CA GLU A 124 -1.24 -12.43 7.00
C GLU A 124 -0.82 -10.99 6.66
N PRO A 125 0.50 -10.71 6.55
CA PRO A 125 0.99 -9.42 6.10
C PRO A 125 0.38 -9.00 4.76
N ARG A 126 -0.13 -7.78 4.71
CA ARG A 126 -0.69 -7.16 3.50
C ARG A 126 -0.25 -5.71 3.39
N ASP A 127 0.10 -5.32 2.19
CA ASP A 127 0.22 -3.91 1.80
C ASP A 127 -1.17 -3.28 1.68
N ARG A 128 -1.20 -1.94 1.56
CA ARG A 128 -2.46 -1.16 1.48
C ARG A 128 -3.42 -1.51 2.61
N ALA A 129 -2.90 -1.54 3.82
CA ALA A 129 -3.63 -1.93 5.01
C ALA A 129 -3.21 -1.06 6.20
N VAL A 130 -4.11 -0.91 7.15
CA VAL A 130 -3.74 -0.46 8.49
C VAL A 130 -3.29 -1.68 9.29
N VAL A 131 -2.06 -1.66 9.78
CA VAL A 131 -1.57 -2.66 10.72
C VAL A 131 -1.96 -2.26 12.14
N VAL A 132 -2.56 -3.20 12.87
CA VAL A 132 -2.89 -3.11 14.29
C VAL A 132 -1.81 -3.83 15.08
N ILE A 133 -1.12 -3.07 15.93
CA ILE A 133 0.00 -3.51 16.75
C ILE A 133 -0.51 -3.58 18.20
N PRO A 134 -0.65 -4.78 18.78
CA PRO A 134 -1.14 -4.93 20.15
C PRO A 134 -0.10 -4.42 21.17
N PRO A 135 -0.51 -4.17 22.42
CA PRO A 135 0.39 -3.69 23.47
C PRO A 135 1.62 -4.58 23.66
N GLY A 136 2.80 -3.97 23.84
CA GLY A 136 4.06 -4.67 24.05
C GLY A 136 4.68 -5.29 22.78
N VAL A 137 4.03 -5.17 21.63
CA VAL A 137 4.56 -5.60 20.33
C VAL A 137 5.14 -4.40 19.59
N LEU A 138 6.35 -4.52 19.04
CA LEU A 138 7.04 -3.43 18.33
C LEU A 138 7.07 -2.11 19.13
N ASP A 139 7.27 -2.25 20.45
CA ASP A 139 7.31 -1.16 21.44
C ASP A 139 5.99 -0.38 21.58
N ALA A 140 4.87 -0.96 21.14
CA ALA A 140 3.57 -0.32 21.25
C ALA A 140 3.14 -0.14 22.73
N PRO A 141 2.55 1.02 23.09
CA PRO A 141 2.12 1.32 24.45
C PRO A 141 0.90 0.46 24.86
N GLY A 142 0.44 0.61 26.10
CA GLY A 142 -0.71 -0.11 26.64
C GLY A 142 -2.02 0.04 25.83
N THR A 143 -2.17 1.12 25.08
CA THR A 143 -3.29 1.37 24.16
C THR A 143 -3.16 0.64 22.83
N GLY A 144 -2.02 0.02 22.56
CA GLY A 144 -1.61 -0.47 21.24
C GLY A 144 -1.10 0.67 20.35
N HIS A 145 -0.74 0.31 19.13
CA HIS A 145 -0.36 1.26 18.09
C HIS A 145 -0.95 0.83 16.74
N VAL A 146 -1.07 1.77 15.81
CA VAL A 146 -1.48 1.48 14.44
C VAL A 146 -0.64 2.28 13.47
N ALA A 147 -0.38 1.68 12.31
CA ALA A 147 0.40 2.30 11.24
C ALA A 147 -0.18 1.93 9.88
N TRP A 148 0.22 2.64 8.84
CA TRP A 148 -0.08 2.28 7.47
C TRP A 148 1.02 1.39 6.89
N VAL A 149 0.66 0.28 6.25
CA VAL A 149 1.61 -0.59 5.55
C VAL A 149 1.76 -0.12 4.10
N ASP A 150 2.88 0.53 3.81
CA ASP A 150 3.20 1.00 2.46
C ASP A 150 3.57 -0.17 1.54
N ALA A 151 4.35 -1.15 2.05
CA ALA A 151 4.78 -2.32 1.29
C ALA A 151 5.13 -3.51 2.19
N THR A 152 5.04 -4.71 1.62
CA THR A 152 5.55 -5.96 2.21
C THR A 152 6.75 -6.45 1.41
N SER A 153 7.73 -7.08 2.08
CA SER A 153 8.85 -7.74 1.41
C SER A 153 9.12 -9.11 2.06
N SER A 154 9.27 -10.13 1.23
CA SER A 154 9.68 -11.46 1.67
C SER A 154 11.19 -11.58 1.65
N ARG A 155 11.76 -12.04 2.76
CA ARG A 155 13.20 -12.31 2.92
C ARG A 155 13.37 -13.74 3.45
N PRO A 156 14.57 -14.34 3.33
CA PRO A 156 14.83 -15.70 3.81
C PRO A 156 14.51 -15.90 5.30
N ASP A 157 14.62 -14.84 6.10
CA ASP A 157 14.40 -14.83 7.56
C ASP A 157 12.99 -14.37 7.97
N GLY A 158 12.12 -14.05 7.01
CA GLY A 158 10.71 -13.73 7.23
C GLY A 158 10.17 -12.60 6.38
N THR A 159 8.94 -12.19 6.68
CA THR A 159 8.27 -11.07 6.01
C THR A 159 8.51 -9.77 6.78
N TYR A 160 8.80 -8.70 6.05
CA TYR A 160 9.01 -7.36 6.58
C TYR A 160 7.99 -6.38 6.03
N LEU A 161 7.56 -5.44 6.86
CA LEU A 161 6.66 -4.35 6.53
C LEU A 161 7.44 -3.05 6.45
N ARG A 162 7.26 -2.28 5.38
CA ARG A 162 7.57 -0.84 5.39
C ARG A 162 6.32 -0.12 5.87
N ILE A 163 6.41 0.52 7.04
CA ILE A 163 5.29 1.23 7.64
C ILE A 163 5.53 2.73 7.67
N THR A 164 4.47 3.51 7.48
CA THR A 164 4.38 4.93 7.79
C THR A 164 3.46 5.08 9.01
N GLU A 165 3.92 5.78 10.04
CA GLU A 165 3.18 5.97 11.27
C GLU A 165 3.30 7.43 11.77
N MET A 166 2.39 7.80 12.67
CA MET A 166 2.42 9.08 13.38
C MET A 166 2.50 8.79 14.87
N ALA A 167 3.23 9.62 15.61
CA ALA A 167 3.40 9.45 17.06
C ALA A 167 3.90 8.03 17.39
N ALA A 168 4.92 7.59 16.65
CA ALA A 168 5.61 6.33 16.91
C ALA A 168 6.03 6.23 18.39
N PRO A 169 6.29 5.01 18.91
CA PRO A 169 6.91 4.86 20.22
C PRO A 169 8.09 5.82 20.39
N ASP A 170 8.16 6.47 21.55
CA ASP A 170 9.16 7.49 21.91
C ASP A 170 9.15 8.79 21.06
N THR A 171 8.09 9.03 20.29
CA THR A 171 7.94 10.23 19.46
C THR A 171 6.73 11.05 19.92
N ALA A 172 6.86 12.38 19.88
CA ALA A 172 5.75 13.30 20.19
C ALA A 172 4.57 13.16 19.19
N PRO A 173 3.35 13.56 19.59
CA PRO A 173 2.22 13.69 18.68
C PRO A 173 2.55 14.54 17.43
N HIS A 174 1.82 14.32 16.33
CA HIS A 174 1.98 14.99 15.02
C HIS A 174 3.28 14.70 14.26
N ILE A 175 4.21 13.95 14.83
CA ILE A 175 5.45 13.60 14.13
C ILE A 175 5.21 12.35 13.28
N TRP A 176 5.44 12.48 11.97
CA TRP A 176 5.45 11.38 11.03
C TRP A 176 6.81 10.68 11.02
N SER A 177 6.79 9.35 10.97
CA SER A 177 7.98 8.53 10.80
C SER A 177 7.70 7.35 9.88
N GLY A 178 8.76 6.72 9.38
CA GLY A 178 8.65 5.48 8.65
C GLY A 178 9.79 4.53 8.99
N ARG A 179 9.44 3.29 9.34
CA ARG A 179 10.41 2.25 9.69
C ARG A 179 10.08 0.93 9.01
N THR A 180 11.06 0.04 9.01
CA THR A 180 10.90 -1.32 8.50
C THR A 180 10.86 -2.25 9.71
N VAL A 181 9.78 -3.01 9.84
CA VAL A 181 9.57 -3.93 10.96
C VAL A 181 9.37 -5.34 10.44
N ARG A 182 9.80 -6.35 11.22
CA ARG A 182 9.45 -7.74 10.92
C ARG A 182 7.97 -7.94 11.23
N ALA A 183 7.24 -8.58 10.32
CA ALA A 183 5.87 -8.97 10.59
C ALA A 183 5.85 -10.05 11.67
N LEU A 184 5.07 -9.84 12.73
CA LEU A 184 4.93 -10.77 13.84
C LEU A 184 3.54 -11.41 13.82
N PRO A 185 3.39 -12.66 14.30
CA PRO A 185 2.11 -13.36 14.33
C PRO A 185 0.98 -12.63 15.06
N GLU A 186 1.32 -11.71 15.97
CA GLU A 186 0.43 -10.91 16.81
C GLU A 186 -0.24 -9.76 16.06
N LEU A 187 0.29 -9.35 14.90
CA LEU A 187 -0.21 -8.24 14.11
C LEU A 187 -1.52 -8.60 13.39
N SER A 188 -2.42 -7.63 13.24
CA SER A 188 -3.60 -7.75 12.38
C SER A 188 -3.61 -6.67 11.31
N TYR A 189 -4.22 -6.94 10.17
CA TYR A 189 -4.23 -6.02 9.03
C TYR A 189 -5.66 -5.75 8.60
N ILE A 190 -6.10 -4.50 8.71
CA ILE A 190 -7.39 -4.02 8.21
C ILE A 190 -7.17 -3.60 6.76
N LEU A 191 -7.80 -4.31 5.84
CA LEU A 191 -7.48 -4.16 4.42
C LEU A 191 -8.30 -3.06 3.77
N LEU A 192 -7.63 -2.12 3.10
CA LEU A 192 -8.29 -1.26 2.13
C LEU A 192 -8.71 -2.12 0.92
N PRO A 193 -9.95 -2.01 0.42
CA PRO A 193 -10.40 -2.72 -0.76
C PRO A 193 -9.60 -2.42 -2.03
#